data_AF-A0A7J4I7T4-F1
#
_entry.id   AF-A0A7J4I7T4-F1
#
_cell.length_a   1.000
_cell.length_b   1.000
_cell.length_c   1.000
_cell.angle_alpha   90.00
_cell.angle_beta   90.00
_cell.angle_gamma   90.00
#
_symmetry.space_group_name_H-M   'P 1'
#
loop_
_entity.id
_entity.type
_entity.pdbx_description
1 polymer ?
#
loop_
_entity_poly.entity_id
_entity_poly.type
_entity_poly.pdbx_seq_one_letter_code
_entity_poly.pdbx_strand_id
1 'polypeptide(L)'
;MQAYQIVHQMQDSRKRIEQRVIVALLLLTLLVLVGCQRERGFEAITGDLVNEGGDDQQGVGQEVRQGDIIQVYCTDSDLGDEPTLAGITTTSSATVQDACKQGTLQGTLVEYYCESSQIKQREYSCKYGCQEGKCLLTAPALVPEPQPVLQQVVQGQPAVTITRGIPLLQVDPVAIAEEIEKQKEQEEEQRVEEKKLTEKEFYNCINGFKDPFETDVDCGGSCKPCKYGQMCKEQADCNVPLKCNLRAKKCMRTGY
;
A
#
# COMPACT_ATOMS: atom_id res chain seq x y z
N MET A 1 14.10 20.14 45.32
CA MET A 1 15.21 20.73 44.53
C MET A 1 15.43 20.07 43.16
N GLN A 2 15.08 18.78 42.96
CA GLN A 2 15.29 18.10 41.68
C GLN A 2 14.39 18.58 40.51
N ALA A 3 13.14 18.99 40.77
CA ALA A 3 12.23 19.46 39.71
C ALA A 3 12.68 20.78 39.03
N TYR A 4 13.34 21.68 39.77
CA TYR A 4 13.85 22.96 39.23
C TYR A 4 14.99 22.73 38.22
N GLN A 5 15.86 21.75 38.49
CA GLN A 5 16.98 21.42 37.60
C GLN A 5 16.50 20.85 36.25
N ILE A 6 15.42 20.06 36.25
CA ILE A 6 14.85 19.47 35.03
C ILE A 6 14.20 20.53 34.14
N VAL A 7 13.42 21.46 34.73
CA VAL A 7 12.81 22.57 33.96
C VAL A 7 13.88 23.47 33.33
N HIS A 8 14.97 23.73 34.06
CA HIS A 8 16.07 24.54 33.54
C HIS A 8 16.86 23.82 32.42
N GLN A 9 17.05 22.50 32.51
CA GLN A 9 17.66 21.69 31.45
C GLN A 9 16.80 21.61 30.18
N MET A 10 15.48 21.55 30.32
CA MET A 10 14.52 21.56 29.20
C MET A 10 14.53 22.92 28.46
N GLN A 11 14.57 24.02 29.21
CA GLN A 11 14.64 25.38 28.62
C GLN A 11 15.95 25.63 27.86
N ASP A 12 17.08 25.11 28.37
CA ASP A 12 18.39 25.25 27.74
C ASP A 12 18.51 24.41 26.44
N SER A 13 17.85 23.25 26.41
CA SER A 13 17.79 22.39 25.22
C SER A 13 16.91 23.01 24.12
N ARG A 14 15.80 23.66 24.49
CA ARG A 14 14.93 24.38 23.54
C ARG A 14 15.67 25.54 22.85
N LYS A 15 16.45 26.32 23.61
CA LYS A 15 17.28 27.41 23.06
C LYS A 15 18.35 26.92 22.09
N ARG A 16 18.97 25.76 22.38
CA ARG A 16 19.94 25.12 21.48
C ARG A 16 19.30 24.63 20.17
N ILE A 17 18.06 24.14 20.22
CA ILE A 17 17.31 23.73 19.03
C ILE A 17 16.91 24.95 18.20
N GLU A 18 16.38 26.01 18.83
CA GLU A 18 16.00 27.25 18.15
C GLU A 18 17.20 27.91 17.44
N GLN A 19 18.38 27.93 18.06
CA GLN A 19 19.60 28.43 17.41
C GLN A 19 20.04 27.57 16.21
N ARG A 20 19.92 26.24 16.29
CA ARG A 20 20.29 25.34 15.18
C ARG A 20 19.38 25.51 13.97
N VAL A 21 18.06 25.70 14.20
CA VAL A 21 17.09 25.95 13.13
C VAL A 21 17.36 27.28 12.44
N ILE A 22 17.66 28.34 13.20
CA ILE A 22 17.98 29.66 12.62
C ILE A 22 19.27 29.60 11.79
N VAL A 23 20.33 28.94 12.27
CA VAL A 23 21.58 28.78 11.52
C VAL A 23 21.37 27.96 10.24
N ALA A 24 20.57 26.89 10.29
CA ALA A 24 20.25 26.08 9.12
C ALA A 24 19.46 26.87 8.05
N LEU A 25 18.47 27.67 8.47
CA LEU A 25 17.72 28.54 7.57
C LEU A 25 18.60 29.62 6.94
N LEU A 26 19.48 30.25 7.71
CA LEU A 26 20.43 31.24 7.19
C LEU A 26 21.40 30.60 6.18
N LEU A 27 21.93 29.41 6.45
CA LEU A 27 22.80 28.69 5.50
C LEU A 27 22.07 28.29 4.21
N LEU A 28 20.82 27.81 4.30
CA LEU A 28 20.00 27.50 3.13
C LEU A 28 19.71 28.74 2.29
N THR A 29 19.39 29.87 2.91
CA THR A 29 19.20 31.13 2.18
C THR A 29 20.48 31.59 1.49
N LEU A 30 21.65 31.38 2.11
CA LEU A 30 22.95 31.74 1.52
C LEU A 30 23.30 30.83 0.34
N LEU A 31 22.98 29.53 0.41
CA LEU A 31 23.17 28.59 -0.70
C LEU A 31 22.29 28.92 -1.90
N VAL A 32 21.04 29.34 -1.68
CA VAL A 32 20.14 29.77 -2.76
C VAL A 32 20.65 31.05 -3.43
N LEU A 33 21.18 32.01 -2.64
CA LEU A 33 21.75 33.25 -3.17
C LEU A 33 23.06 33.02 -3.95
N VAL A 34 23.90 32.06 -3.54
CA VAL A 34 25.16 31.75 -4.22
C VAL A 34 24.98 30.78 -5.40
N GLY A 35 23.95 29.91 -5.38
CA GLY A 35 23.70 28.88 -6.38
C GLY A 35 23.15 29.36 -7.72
N CYS A 36 22.72 30.62 -7.85
CA CYS A 36 22.00 31.13 -9.03
C CYS A 36 22.92 31.67 -10.16
N GLN A 37 24.17 31.18 -10.29
CA GLN A 37 25.12 31.65 -11.32
C GLN A 37 25.85 30.52 -12.09
N ARG A 38 25.24 29.34 -12.27
CA ARG A 38 25.89 28.30 -13.09
C ARG A 38 24.96 27.49 -13.99
N GLU A 39 24.32 28.17 -14.93
CA GLU A 39 23.89 27.54 -16.20
C GLU A 39 24.27 28.43 -17.38
N ARG A 40 25.42 28.13 -18.01
CA ARG A 40 25.68 28.45 -19.41
C ARG A 40 26.42 27.28 -20.04
N GLY A 41 25.83 26.73 -21.10
CA GLY A 41 26.57 25.96 -22.10
C GLY A 41 25.95 24.59 -22.39
N PHE A 42 24.99 24.56 -23.31
CA PHE A 42 24.94 23.46 -24.26
C PHE A 42 24.53 24.02 -25.63
N GLU A 43 25.50 23.98 -26.55
CA GLU A 43 25.46 24.58 -27.88
C GLU A 43 24.58 23.76 -28.84
N ALA A 44 23.86 24.47 -29.71
CA ALA A 44 23.15 23.92 -30.83
C ALA A 44 24.14 23.52 -31.93
N ILE A 45 24.14 22.25 -32.33
CA ILE A 45 24.91 21.76 -33.47
C ILE A 45 23.97 21.69 -34.68
N THR A 46 24.22 22.56 -35.65
CA THR A 46 23.74 22.49 -37.03
C THR A 46 24.43 21.34 -37.76
N GLY A 47 23.69 20.50 -38.50
CA GLY A 47 24.28 19.42 -39.28
C GLY A 47 23.30 18.76 -40.26
N ASP A 48 23.18 19.41 -41.41
CA ASP A 48 22.96 18.93 -42.78
C ASP A 48 22.21 17.63 -43.15
N LEU A 49 21.30 17.89 -44.09
CA LEU A 49 20.63 17.07 -45.10
C LEU A 49 21.46 15.90 -45.69
N VAL A 50 20.87 14.70 -45.72
CA VAL A 50 20.98 13.79 -46.87
C VAL A 50 19.62 13.09 -47.09
N ASN A 51 19.04 13.33 -48.27
CA ASN A 51 17.93 12.56 -48.85
C ASN A 51 18.46 11.29 -49.49
N GLU A 52 17.78 10.14 -49.34
CA GLU A 52 17.36 9.11 -50.33
C GLU A 52 16.39 8.19 -49.53
N GLY A 53 15.16 7.82 -49.91
CA GLY A 53 14.56 7.48 -51.21
C GLY A 53 14.34 5.96 -51.28
N GLY A 54 13.10 5.45 -51.14
CA GLY A 54 12.75 4.07 -51.52
C GLY A 54 11.65 3.37 -50.70
N ASP A 55 10.52 3.11 -51.36
CA ASP A 55 9.32 2.40 -50.91
C ASP A 55 9.53 0.93 -50.48
N ASP A 56 8.82 0.48 -49.43
CA ASP A 56 8.03 -0.77 -49.50
C ASP A 56 7.05 -0.88 -48.32
N GLN A 57 5.78 -1.10 -48.64
CA GLN A 57 4.68 -1.25 -47.68
C GLN A 57 4.56 -2.72 -47.24
N GLN A 58 4.88 -3.00 -45.98
CA GLN A 58 4.29 -4.11 -45.22
C GLN A 58 4.28 -3.76 -43.72
N GLY A 59 3.08 -3.65 -43.15
CA GLY A 59 2.83 -3.12 -41.82
C GLY A 59 3.48 -3.93 -40.70
N VAL A 60 4.49 -3.33 -40.07
CA VAL A 60 5.06 -3.68 -38.77
C VAL A 60 5.09 -2.38 -37.95
N GLY A 61 4.76 -2.50 -36.65
CA GLY A 61 4.50 -1.39 -35.73
C GLY A 61 5.54 -0.27 -35.82
N GLN A 62 5.05 0.96 -36.04
CA GLN A 62 5.87 2.15 -35.97
C GLN A 62 6.22 2.45 -34.52
N GLU A 63 7.49 2.23 -34.17
CA GLU A 63 8.16 2.85 -33.05
C GLU A 63 8.15 4.38 -33.25
N VAL A 64 7.43 5.11 -32.40
CA VAL A 64 7.61 6.55 -32.27
C VAL A 64 8.76 6.79 -31.30
N ARG A 65 9.91 7.21 -31.82
CA ARG A 65 10.99 7.80 -31.02
C ARG A 65 10.73 9.28 -30.83
N GLN A 66 10.10 9.63 -29.72
CA GLN A 66 10.13 10.98 -29.15
C GLN A 66 10.60 10.82 -27.70
N GLY A 67 11.65 11.55 -27.32
CA GLY A 67 12.38 11.36 -26.07
C GLY A 67 11.50 11.23 -24.82
N ASP A 68 11.76 10.15 -24.07
CA ASP A 68 11.58 9.94 -22.64
C ASP A 68 10.52 10.79 -21.90
N ILE A 69 9.24 10.57 -22.26
CA ILE A 69 8.13 10.74 -21.33
C ILE A 69 7.36 9.43 -21.37
N ILE A 70 7.42 8.65 -20.28
CA ILE A 70 6.54 7.47 -20.13
C ILE A 70 5.12 8.00 -20.04
N GLN A 71 4.41 7.99 -21.16
CA GLN A 71 2.98 8.28 -21.20
C GLN A 71 2.25 7.08 -20.57
N VAL A 72 2.05 7.12 -19.26
CA VAL A 72 1.19 6.18 -18.54
C VAL A 72 -0.25 6.64 -18.77
N TYR A 73 -0.90 6.06 -19.78
CA TYR A 73 -2.26 6.43 -20.19
C TYR A 73 -3.35 5.91 -19.25
N CYS A 74 -3.03 4.90 -18.44
CA CYS A 74 -3.91 4.28 -17.46
C CYS A 74 -3.07 3.84 -16.26
N THR A 75 -3.52 4.17 -15.06
CA THR A 75 -2.91 3.74 -13.79
C THR A 75 -3.91 2.93 -12.98
N ASP A 76 -3.41 1.90 -12.33
CA ASP A 76 -4.19 0.98 -11.52
C ASP A 76 -3.56 0.85 -10.12
N SER A 77 -4.37 0.85 -9.07
CA SER A 77 -3.86 0.90 -7.69
C SER A 77 -3.60 -0.46 -7.06
N ASP A 78 -4.13 -1.55 -7.63
CA ASP A 78 -3.98 -2.93 -7.14
C ASP A 78 -3.22 -3.84 -8.11
N LEU A 79 -2.56 -3.23 -9.11
CA LEU A 79 -1.68 -3.87 -10.09
C LEU A 79 -2.41 -4.71 -11.16
N GLY A 80 -3.70 -4.46 -11.40
CA GLY A 80 -4.40 -4.92 -12.59
C GLY A 80 -5.65 -5.74 -12.27
N ASP A 81 -5.78 -6.90 -12.92
CA ASP A 81 -6.98 -7.75 -12.82
C ASP A 81 -6.89 -8.65 -11.57
N GLU A 82 -6.93 -8.08 -10.35
CA GLU A 82 -6.69 -8.75 -9.06
C GLU A 82 -7.90 -8.72 -8.11
N PRO A 83 -8.80 -9.72 -8.16
CA PRO A 83 -10.12 -9.66 -7.55
C PRO A 83 -10.15 -9.73 -6.00
N THR A 84 -9.01 -9.92 -5.36
CA THR A 84 -8.89 -10.01 -3.89
C THR A 84 -8.44 -8.71 -3.25
N LEU A 85 -7.99 -7.76 -4.06
CA LEU A 85 -7.68 -6.39 -3.69
C LEU A 85 -8.80 -5.49 -4.19
N ALA A 86 -8.93 -4.31 -3.57
CA ALA A 86 -9.84 -3.30 -4.05
C ALA A 86 -9.00 -2.15 -4.59
N GLY A 87 -9.35 -1.68 -5.78
CA GLY A 87 -8.57 -0.70 -6.50
C GLY A 87 -9.38 0.38 -7.19
N ILE A 88 -8.61 1.34 -7.72
CA ILE A 88 -9.04 2.51 -8.46
C ILE A 88 -8.24 2.54 -9.75
N THR A 89 -8.93 2.40 -10.87
CA THR A 89 -8.35 2.58 -12.19
C THR A 89 -8.60 4.01 -12.68
N THR A 90 -7.53 4.70 -13.09
CA THR A 90 -7.58 6.10 -13.55
C THR A 90 -6.96 6.25 -14.94
N THR A 91 -7.63 7.01 -15.80
CA THR A 91 -7.11 7.52 -17.08
C THR A 91 -7.24 9.04 -17.13
N SER A 92 -6.82 9.67 -18.23
CA SER A 92 -7.01 11.11 -18.44
C SER A 92 -8.47 11.54 -18.50
N SER A 93 -9.41 10.63 -18.77
CA SER A 93 -10.82 10.93 -19.01
C SER A 93 -11.78 10.35 -17.99
N ALA A 94 -11.36 9.37 -17.18
CA ALA A 94 -12.23 8.67 -16.26
C ALA A 94 -11.46 8.07 -15.09
N THR A 95 -12.10 8.06 -13.92
CA THR A 95 -11.68 7.33 -12.72
C THR A 95 -12.82 6.40 -12.33
N VAL A 96 -12.51 5.11 -12.20
CA VAL A 96 -13.43 4.05 -11.80
C VAL A 96 -12.81 3.26 -10.65
N GLN A 97 -13.64 2.59 -9.88
CA GLN A 97 -13.20 1.78 -8.74
C GLN A 97 -13.95 0.45 -8.76
N ASP A 98 -13.35 -0.55 -8.16
CA ASP A 98 -13.97 -1.88 -8.09
C ASP A 98 -15.24 -1.86 -7.27
N ALA A 99 -16.21 -2.64 -7.73
CA ALA A 99 -17.57 -2.53 -7.25
C ALA A 99 -18.22 -3.89 -7.06
N CYS A 100 -18.81 -4.09 -5.88
CA CYS A 100 -19.68 -5.23 -5.65
C CYS A 100 -21.06 -4.97 -6.23
N LYS A 101 -21.55 -5.87 -7.08
CA LYS A 101 -22.94 -5.82 -7.56
C LYS A 101 -23.91 -6.20 -6.45
N GLN A 102 -24.94 -5.40 -6.26
CA GLN A 102 -26.04 -5.72 -5.34
C GLN A 102 -26.97 -6.79 -5.95
N GLY A 103 -27.50 -7.69 -5.09
CA GLY A 103 -28.60 -8.60 -5.46
C GLY A 103 -28.20 -10.02 -5.89
N THR A 104 -26.95 -10.43 -5.72
CA THR A 104 -26.53 -11.82 -5.98
C THR A 104 -26.23 -12.55 -4.67
N LEU A 105 -26.78 -13.77 -4.47
CA LEU A 105 -26.57 -14.58 -3.25
C LEU A 105 -25.10 -14.98 -3.03
N GLN A 106 -24.31 -14.95 -4.10
CA GLN A 106 -22.86 -15.08 -4.09
C GLN A 106 -22.35 -13.76 -4.68
N GLY A 107 -21.71 -12.93 -3.86
CA GLY A 107 -21.38 -11.55 -4.25
C GLY A 107 -20.53 -11.53 -5.53
N THR A 108 -20.94 -10.73 -6.51
CA THR A 108 -20.21 -10.55 -7.77
C THR A 108 -19.40 -9.27 -7.69
N LEU A 109 -18.11 -9.38 -7.96
CA LEU A 109 -17.19 -8.24 -8.09
C LEU A 109 -17.12 -7.81 -9.56
N VAL A 110 -17.22 -6.50 -9.80
CA VAL A 110 -16.77 -5.86 -11.03
C VAL A 110 -15.40 -5.27 -10.76
N GLU A 111 -14.39 -5.90 -11.35
CA GLU A 111 -13.01 -5.45 -11.35
C GLU A 111 -12.80 -4.49 -12.50
N TYR A 112 -12.26 -3.31 -12.25
CA TYR A 112 -11.74 -2.40 -13.27
C TYR A 112 -10.23 -2.46 -13.27
N TYR A 113 -9.64 -2.61 -14.45
CA TYR A 113 -8.19 -2.69 -14.57
C TYR A 113 -7.64 -2.03 -15.83
N CYS A 114 -6.35 -1.71 -15.81
CA CYS A 114 -5.64 -1.20 -16.97
C CYS A 114 -5.18 -2.29 -17.94
N GLU A 115 -5.64 -2.26 -19.19
CA GLU A 115 -5.10 -3.09 -20.27
C GLU A 115 -4.95 -2.26 -21.55
N SER A 116 -3.78 -2.34 -22.20
CA SER A 116 -3.48 -1.62 -23.43
C SER A 116 -3.83 -0.12 -23.35
N SER A 117 -3.47 0.52 -22.23
CA SER A 117 -3.71 1.96 -21.99
C SER A 117 -5.18 2.37 -21.90
N GLN A 118 -6.09 1.44 -21.60
CA GLN A 118 -7.53 1.69 -21.48
C GLN A 118 -8.10 1.00 -20.23
N ILE A 119 -9.18 1.55 -19.69
CA ILE A 119 -9.96 0.92 -18.63
C ILE A 119 -10.70 -0.28 -19.21
N LYS A 120 -10.46 -1.46 -18.64
CA LYS A 120 -11.24 -2.68 -18.85
C LYS A 120 -12.04 -3.00 -17.61
N GLN A 121 -13.00 -3.91 -17.76
CA GLN A 121 -13.70 -4.48 -16.63
C GLN A 121 -13.87 -6.00 -16.79
N ARG A 122 -13.83 -6.74 -15.68
CA ARG A 122 -14.17 -8.16 -15.62
C ARG A 122 -15.10 -8.42 -14.43
N GLU A 123 -15.95 -9.42 -14.57
CA GLU A 123 -16.82 -9.87 -13.48
C GLU A 123 -16.29 -11.17 -12.86
N TYR A 124 -16.19 -11.18 -11.53
CA TYR A 124 -15.79 -12.33 -10.73
C TYR A 124 -16.92 -12.77 -9.80
N SER A 125 -17.16 -14.08 -9.74
CA SER A 125 -18.06 -14.67 -8.75
C SER A 125 -17.29 -14.97 -7.46
N CYS A 126 -17.53 -14.19 -6.40
CA CYS A 126 -16.81 -14.35 -5.15
C CYS A 126 -17.43 -15.45 -4.28
N LYS A 127 -16.64 -16.49 -4.00
CA LYS A 127 -17.06 -17.68 -3.22
C LYS A 127 -17.66 -17.33 -1.85
N TYR A 128 -17.08 -16.34 -1.16
CA TYR A 128 -17.48 -15.94 0.19
C TYR A 128 -18.19 -14.59 0.23
N GLY A 129 -18.58 -14.05 -0.92
CA GLY A 129 -19.17 -12.74 -1.05
C GLY A 129 -18.16 -11.68 -1.51
N CYS A 130 -18.72 -10.55 -1.94
CA CYS A 130 -18.00 -9.36 -2.32
C CYS A 130 -18.33 -8.28 -1.30
N GLN A 131 -17.32 -7.61 -0.77
CA GLN A 131 -17.49 -6.49 0.13
C GLN A 131 -16.46 -5.42 -0.20
N GLU A 132 -16.88 -4.15 -0.27
CA GLU A 132 -15.99 -3.00 -0.47
C GLU A 132 -15.09 -3.12 -1.71
N GLY A 133 -15.65 -3.62 -2.82
CA GLY A 133 -14.92 -3.71 -4.08
C GLY A 133 -13.87 -4.83 -4.13
N LYS A 134 -13.98 -5.88 -3.31
CA LYS A 134 -13.11 -7.07 -3.40
C LYS A 134 -13.84 -8.36 -3.06
N CYS A 135 -13.32 -9.48 -3.56
CA CYS A 135 -13.76 -10.81 -3.16
C CYS A 135 -13.20 -11.20 -1.79
N LEU A 136 -14.08 -11.72 -0.92
CA LEU A 136 -13.67 -12.25 0.37
C LEU A 136 -13.02 -13.64 0.21
N LEU A 137 -11.90 -13.85 0.91
CA LEU A 137 -11.18 -15.12 0.97
C LEU A 137 -11.78 -16.10 1.99
N THR A 138 -12.60 -15.61 2.91
CA THR A 138 -13.26 -16.39 3.96
C THR A 138 -14.69 -15.92 4.16
N ALA A 139 -15.58 -16.84 4.57
CA ALA A 139 -16.96 -16.50 4.88
C ALA A 139 -17.01 -15.44 6.00
N PRO A 140 -17.82 -14.38 5.87
CA PRO A 140 -18.06 -13.45 6.96
C PRO A 140 -18.49 -14.23 8.20
N ALA A 141 -17.92 -13.89 9.35
CA ALA A 141 -18.44 -14.40 10.60
C ALA A 141 -19.92 -14.02 10.65
N LEU A 142 -20.81 -15.01 10.73
CA LEU A 142 -22.22 -14.78 10.97
C LEU A 142 -22.29 -14.07 12.32
N VAL A 143 -22.34 -12.73 12.31
CA VAL A 143 -22.71 -11.98 13.50
C VAL A 143 -24.12 -12.48 13.80
N PRO A 144 -24.35 -13.16 14.94
CA PRO A 144 -25.69 -13.61 15.26
C PRO A 144 -26.57 -12.37 15.21
N GLU A 145 -27.54 -12.41 14.28
CA GLU A 145 -28.54 -11.37 14.11
C GLU A 145 -29.03 -11.00 15.52
N PRO A 146 -28.98 -9.70 15.92
CA PRO A 146 -29.43 -9.33 17.25
C PRO A 146 -30.87 -9.80 17.35
N GLN A 147 -31.08 -10.88 18.13
CA GLN A 147 -32.40 -11.45 18.32
C GLN A 147 -33.31 -10.30 18.76
N PRO A 148 -34.51 -10.14 18.16
CA PRO A 148 -35.43 -9.12 18.61
C PRO A 148 -35.62 -9.33 20.11
N VAL A 149 -35.12 -8.38 20.90
CA VAL A 149 -35.26 -8.43 22.35
C VAL A 149 -36.76 -8.35 22.59
N LEU A 150 -37.39 -9.49 22.86
CA LEU A 150 -38.78 -9.56 23.22
C LEU A 150 -38.92 -8.74 24.50
N GLN A 151 -39.38 -7.50 24.40
CA GLN A 151 -39.74 -6.69 25.54
C GLN A 151 -40.87 -7.42 26.26
N GLN A 152 -40.52 -8.26 27.23
CA GLN A 152 -41.49 -8.80 28.16
C GLN A 152 -41.93 -7.64 29.03
N VAL A 153 -43.12 -7.13 28.75
CA VAL A 153 -43.85 -6.24 29.65
C VAL A 153 -44.18 -7.07 30.90
N VAL A 154 -43.33 -7.00 31.91
CA VAL A 154 -43.64 -7.55 33.24
C VAL A 154 -44.67 -6.63 33.88
N GLN A 155 -45.95 -6.93 33.67
CA GLN A 155 -47.03 -6.33 34.42
C GLN A 155 -47.03 -6.90 35.84
N GLY A 156 -46.73 -6.04 36.82
CA GLY A 156 -47.12 -6.24 38.22
C GLY A 156 -46.22 -7.17 39.03
N GLN A 157 -45.18 -6.60 39.65
CA GLN A 157 -44.68 -7.10 40.93
C GLN A 157 -44.49 -5.91 41.89
N PRO A 158 -44.90 -6.03 43.16
CA PRO A 158 -44.74 -4.96 44.14
C PRO A 158 -43.27 -4.70 44.41
N ALA A 159 -42.94 -3.42 44.63
CA ALA A 159 -41.60 -2.94 44.90
C ALA A 159 -40.95 -3.73 46.05
N VAL A 160 -39.97 -4.57 45.71
CA VAL A 160 -39.04 -5.14 46.67
C VAL A 160 -37.89 -4.15 46.81
N THR A 161 -37.87 -3.45 47.94
CA THR A 161 -36.76 -2.59 48.34
C THR A 161 -35.53 -3.45 48.62
N ILE A 162 -34.61 -3.55 47.65
CA ILE A 162 -33.25 -4.02 47.90
C ILE A 162 -32.36 -2.79 48.07
N THR A 163 -32.27 -2.30 49.31
CA THR A 163 -31.16 -1.44 49.74
C THR A 163 -29.94 -2.33 49.99
N ARG A 164 -29.27 -2.73 48.92
CA ARG A 164 -27.83 -3.00 48.97
C ARG A 164 -27.17 -2.00 48.05
N GLY A 165 -26.70 -0.91 48.65
CA GLY A 165 -25.85 0.06 48.00
C GLY A 165 -24.65 -0.66 47.40
N ILE A 166 -24.71 -0.84 46.08
CA ILE A 166 -23.51 -1.01 45.28
C ILE A 166 -22.75 0.30 45.49
N PRO A 167 -21.51 0.28 46.02
CA PRO A 167 -20.73 1.50 46.08
C PRO A 167 -20.64 2.01 44.65
N LEU A 168 -21.21 3.19 44.39
CA LEU A 168 -20.94 3.93 43.17
C LEU A 168 -19.42 4.09 43.16
N LEU A 169 -18.73 3.27 42.36
CA LEU A 169 -17.35 3.51 42.00
C LEU A 169 -17.35 4.94 41.48
N GLN A 170 -16.79 5.84 42.27
CA GLN A 170 -16.52 7.20 41.86
C GLN A 170 -15.43 7.11 40.79
N VAL A 171 -15.87 6.78 39.58
CA VAL A 171 -15.03 6.86 38.40
C VAL A 171 -14.86 8.35 38.12
N ASP A 172 -13.65 8.84 38.37
CA ASP A 172 -13.28 10.20 38.05
C ASP A 172 -13.31 10.36 36.53
N PRO A 173 -14.22 11.19 35.98
CA PRO A 173 -14.32 11.40 34.54
C PRO A 173 -13.01 11.95 33.94
N VAL A 174 -12.19 12.63 34.75
CA VAL A 174 -10.88 13.17 34.34
C VAL A 174 -9.86 12.03 34.21
N ALA A 175 -9.85 11.08 35.15
CA ALA A 175 -8.96 9.93 35.08
C ALA A 175 -9.30 8.99 33.92
N ILE A 176 -10.60 8.84 33.60
CA ILE A 176 -11.04 8.08 32.41
C ILE A 176 -10.61 8.79 31.12
N ALA A 177 -10.78 10.10 31.03
CA ALA A 177 -10.36 10.86 29.85
C ALA A 177 -8.84 10.78 29.63
N GLU A 178 -8.04 10.87 30.69
CA GLU A 178 -6.58 10.74 30.60
C GLU A 178 -6.15 9.34 30.14
N GLU A 179 -6.81 8.29 30.63
CA GLU A 179 -6.50 6.92 30.25
C GLU A 179 -6.91 6.61 28.80
N ILE A 180 -8.03 7.17 28.32
CA ILE A 180 -8.46 7.03 26.92
C ILE A 180 -7.45 7.69 25.96
N GLU A 181 -6.93 8.87 26.29
CA GLU A 181 -5.93 9.53 25.43
C GLU A 181 -4.60 8.75 25.40
N LYS A 182 -4.16 8.17 26.54
CA LYS A 182 -2.99 7.28 26.57
C LYS A 182 -3.18 6.01 25.72
N GLN A 183 -4.39 5.45 25.71
CA GLN A 183 -4.69 4.27 24.90
C GLN A 183 -4.66 4.58 23.40
N LYS A 184 -5.17 5.75 22.98
CA LYS A 184 -5.11 6.19 21.58
C LYS A 184 -3.66 6.36 21.08
N GLU A 185 -2.79 6.96 21.90
CA GLU A 185 -1.37 7.12 21.55
C GLU A 185 -0.67 5.76 21.37
N GLN A 186 -0.98 4.77 22.23
CA GLN A 186 -0.41 3.43 22.13
C GLN A 186 -0.92 2.65 20.90
N GLU A 187 -2.21 2.78 20.54
CA GLU A 187 -2.77 2.16 19.34
C GLU A 187 -2.19 2.75 18.06
N GLU A 188 -1.92 4.07 18.04
CA GLU A 188 -1.30 4.74 16.90
C GLU A 188 0.17 4.32 16.71
N GLU A 189 0.94 4.20 17.80
CA GLU A 189 2.32 3.68 17.76
C GLU A 189 2.38 2.24 17.23
N GLN A 190 1.45 1.37 17.65
CA GLN A 190 1.36 -0.01 17.14
C GLN A 190 1.04 -0.03 15.65
N ARG A 191 0.07 0.78 15.19
CA ARG A 191 -0.30 0.87 13.77
C ARG A 191 0.88 1.36 12.91
N VAL A 192 1.64 2.33 13.40
CA VAL A 192 2.82 2.86 12.69
C VAL A 192 3.92 1.80 12.58
N GLU A 193 4.14 1.00 13.62
CA GLU A 193 5.15 -0.05 13.62
C GLU A 193 4.77 -1.24 12.71
N GLU A 194 3.51 -1.65 12.70
CA GLU A 194 3.01 -2.66 11.76
C GLU A 194 3.15 -2.21 10.29
N LYS A 195 2.86 -0.94 10.01
CA LYS A 195 3.01 -0.39 8.65
C LYS A 195 4.48 -0.36 8.21
N LYS A 196 5.41 0.00 9.09
CA LYS A 196 6.86 -0.09 8.81
C LYS A 196 7.32 -1.52 8.52
N LEU A 197 6.74 -2.52 9.19
CA LEU A 197 7.09 -3.92 8.96
C LEU A 197 6.68 -4.35 7.54
N THR A 198 5.47 -3.97 7.10
CA THR A 198 5.01 -4.26 5.73
C THR A 198 5.82 -3.56 4.64
N GLU A 199 6.23 -2.31 4.85
CA GLU A 199 7.11 -1.59 3.92
C GLU A 199 8.51 -2.22 3.85
N LYS A 200 9.03 -2.69 4.99
CA LYS A 200 10.32 -3.37 5.06
C LYS A 200 10.31 -4.73 4.34
N GLU A 201 9.26 -5.51 4.51
CA GLU A 201 9.12 -6.82 3.84
C GLU A 201 8.98 -6.67 2.33
N PHE A 202 8.23 -5.65 1.87
CA PHE A 202 8.16 -5.31 0.45
C PHE A 202 9.52 -4.82 -0.09
N TYR A 203 10.22 -3.97 0.66
CA TYR A 203 11.53 -3.45 0.25
C TYR A 203 12.57 -4.57 0.09
N ASN A 204 12.52 -5.61 0.92
CA ASN A 204 13.42 -6.76 0.79
C ASN A 204 13.32 -7.48 -0.56
N CYS A 205 12.15 -7.45 -1.22
CA CYS A 205 11.95 -8.11 -2.51
C CYS A 205 12.43 -7.30 -3.74
N ILE A 206 12.98 -6.10 -3.54
CA ILE A 206 13.42 -5.17 -4.60
C ILE A 206 14.69 -4.38 -4.24
N ASN A 207 15.41 -4.76 -3.18
CA ASN A 207 16.57 -4.00 -2.69
C ASN A 207 17.89 -4.35 -3.38
N GLY A 208 17.90 -5.33 -4.29
CA GLY A 208 19.10 -5.77 -5.02
C GLY A 208 20.01 -6.69 -4.23
N PHE A 209 19.60 -7.13 -3.04
CA PHE A 209 20.29 -8.10 -2.21
C PHE A 209 19.49 -9.40 -2.12
N LYS A 210 20.17 -10.47 -1.70
CA LYS A 210 19.50 -11.74 -1.42
C LYS A 210 19.16 -11.80 0.06
N ASP A 211 17.88 -11.64 0.38
CA ASP A 211 17.38 -11.68 1.75
C ASP A 211 17.02 -13.11 2.21
N PRO A 212 16.84 -13.35 3.53
CA PRO A 212 16.58 -14.70 4.06
C PRO A 212 15.33 -15.40 3.52
N PHE A 213 14.33 -14.63 3.12
CA PHE A 213 13.02 -15.11 2.64
C PHE A 213 13.01 -15.36 1.13
N GLU A 214 14.08 -15.01 0.44
CA GLU A 214 14.20 -15.14 -1.00
C GLU A 214 14.94 -16.42 -1.39
N THR A 215 14.72 -16.88 -2.62
CA THR A 215 15.50 -17.99 -3.18
C THR A 215 16.61 -17.52 -4.08
N ASP A 216 16.45 -16.37 -4.74
CA ASP A 216 17.47 -15.60 -5.46
C ASP A 216 17.27 -14.10 -5.20
N VAL A 217 18.20 -13.25 -5.65
CA VAL A 217 18.12 -11.79 -5.46
C VAL A 217 16.79 -11.24 -5.98
N ASP A 218 16.02 -10.58 -5.10
CA ASP A 218 14.73 -9.94 -5.40
C ASP A 218 13.64 -10.92 -5.92
N CYS A 219 13.73 -12.23 -5.62
CA CYS A 219 12.71 -13.20 -6.06
C CYS A 219 12.64 -14.52 -5.26
N GLY A 220 11.47 -15.16 -5.36
CA GLY A 220 11.16 -16.44 -4.73
C GLY A 220 10.77 -16.34 -3.25
N GLY A 221 10.32 -17.45 -2.67
CA GLY A 221 9.71 -17.47 -1.34
C GLY A 221 8.47 -16.60 -1.26
N SER A 222 8.49 -15.56 -0.41
CA SER A 222 7.40 -14.59 -0.28
C SER A 222 7.42 -13.49 -1.35
N CYS A 223 8.49 -13.41 -2.15
CA CYS A 223 8.63 -12.42 -3.20
C CYS A 223 8.06 -12.91 -4.53
N LYS A 224 8.09 -12.04 -5.56
CA LYS A 224 7.67 -12.40 -6.92
C LYS A 224 8.42 -13.64 -7.44
N PRO A 225 7.82 -14.46 -8.33
CA PRO A 225 8.48 -15.63 -8.87
C PRO A 225 9.75 -15.31 -9.67
N CYS A 226 10.77 -16.14 -9.51
CA CYS A 226 12.06 -16.08 -10.18
C CYS A 226 11.99 -16.48 -11.67
N LYS A 227 12.88 -15.86 -12.45
CA LYS A 227 13.05 -16.04 -13.90
C LYS A 227 13.94 -17.24 -14.22
N TYR A 228 14.06 -17.56 -15.51
CA TYR A 228 14.92 -18.65 -15.99
C TYR A 228 16.36 -18.51 -15.51
N GLY A 229 16.93 -19.60 -14.99
CA GLY A 229 18.31 -19.68 -14.52
C GLY A 229 18.54 -19.19 -13.09
N GLN A 230 17.56 -18.49 -12.48
CA GLN A 230 17.60 -18.06 -11.09
C GLN A 230 17.34 -19.20 -10.12
N MET A 231 17.83 -19.05 -8.89
CA MET A 231 17.75 -20.05 -7.85
C MET A 231 16.33 -20.26 -7.33
N CYS A 232 16.01 -21.52 -7.02
CA CYS A 232 14.73 -21.92 -6.44
C CYS A 232 14.92 -23.04 -5.41
N LYS A 233 14.00 -23.13 -4.45
CA LYS A 233 13.85 -24.21 -3.48
C LYS A 233 12.63 -25.06 -3.78
N GLU A 234 11.57 -24.47 -4.33
CA GLU A 234 10.32 -25.13 -4.65
C GLU A 234 9.68 -24.62 -5.95
N GLN A 235 8.60 -25.27 -6.39
CA GLN A 235 7.96 -24.95 -7.67
C GLN A 235 7.33 -23.55 -7.71
N ALA A 236 6.85 -23.06 -6.57
CA ALA A 236 6.23 -21.73 -6.45
C ALA A 236 7.24 -20.59 -6.65
N ASP A 237 8.54 -20.84 -6.40
CA ASP A 237 9.59 -19.85 -6.61
C ASP A 237 9.79 -19.50 -8.07
N CYS A 238 9.26 -20.27 -9.03
CA CYS A 238 9.53 -20.07 -10.45
C CYS A 238 8.34 -19.49 -11.19
N ASN A 239 8.61 -18.51 -12.04
CA ASN A 239 7.58 -17.92 -12.87
C ASN A 239 7.04 -18.95 -13.87
N VAL A 240 5.72 -19.04 -14.03
CA VAL A 240 5.09 -19.93 -15.00
C VAL A 240 5.51 -19.50 -16.42
N PRO A 241 5.91 -20.42 -17.33
CA PRO A 241 5.79 -21.89 -17.27
C PRO A 241 7.03 -22.63 -16.75
N LEU A 242 7.97 -21.96 -16.09
CA LEU A 242 9.17 -22.57 -15.56
C LEU A 242 8.84 -23.48 -14.37
N LYS A 243 9.67 -24.51 -14.17
CA LYS A 243 9.63 -25.36 -12.99
C LYS A 243 10.96 -25.29 -12.26
N CYS A 244 10.90 -25.42 -10.95
CA CYS A 244 12.10 -25.55 -10.15
C CYS A 244 12.72 -26.92 -10.38
N ASN A 245 13.90 -26.94 -10.99
CA ASN A 245 14.71 -28.15 -11.07
C ASN A 245 15.43 -28.31 -9.73
N LEU A 246 14.93 -29.17 -8.85
CA LEU A 246 15.48 -29.37 -7.50
C LEU A 246 16.93 -29.87 -7.48
N ARG A 247 17.40 -30.47 -8.58
CA ARG A 247 18.81 -30.91 -8.71
C ARG A 247 19.73 -29.75 -9.05
N ALA A 248 19.34 -28.92 -10.01
CA ALA A 248 20.08 -27.71 -10.37
C ALA A 248 19.84 -26.55 -9.40
N LYS A 249 18.79 -26.63 -8.57
CA LYS A 249 18.21 -25.57 -7.75
C LYS A 249 17.94 -24.30 -8.56
N LYS A 250 17.46 -24.47 -9.79
CA LYS A 250 17.22 -23.38 -10.75
C LYS A 250 15.88 -23.49 -11.44
N CYS A 251 15.28 -22.34 -11.75
CA CYS A 251 14.09 -22.26 -12.58
C CYS A 251 14.44 -22.53 -14.04
N MET A 252 13.85 -23.57 -14.61
CA MET A 252 14.16 -24.03 -15.97
C MET A 252 12.88 -24.33 -16.74
N ARG A 253 12.96 -24.26 -18.07
CA ARG A 253 11.89 -24.81 -18.92
C ARG A 253 11.93 -26.33 -18.78
N THR A 254 10.81 -26.95 -18.43
CA THR A 254 10.65 -28.39 -18.58
C THR A 254 10.45 -28.67 -20.05
N GLY A 255 11.52 -29.09 -20.73
CA GLY A 255 11.40 -29.76 -22.02
C GLY A 255 10.79 -31.14 -21.79
N TYR A 256 9.77 -31.47 -22.59
CA TYR A 256 9.31 -32.84 -22.78
C TYR A 256 10.41 -33.70 -23.41
#